data_AF-A0A949Z1N1-F1
#
_entry.id   AF-A0A949Z1N1-F1
#
_cell.length_a   1.000
_cell.length_b   1.000
_cell.length_c   1.000
_cell.angle_alpha   90.00
_cell.angle_beta   90.00
_cell.angle_gamma   90.00
#
_symmetry.space_group_name_H-M   'P 1'
#
loop_
_entity.id
_entity.type
_entity.pdbx_description
1 polymer ?
#
loop_
_entity_poly.entity_id
_entity_poly.type
_entity_poly.pdbx_seq_one_letter_code
_entity_poly.pdbx_strand_id
1 'polypeptide(L)'
;MKRHRFILSLFLLSAIAACSPSETAGPEAASTPHYVNDLSKLSANPVAQISNPHAAYEATNQTDSYGHAFQDQPGSKRHVGTDASPAEQQLMNLKAAQFAGFSGSLLDKLWGQVRLRESDDDIVRLKLPDDLQPVVLTATLAPNGKLQEIVIDQRSGKAIVDKLFIDAAKKSIWSNNPPKAAALPNGTYQVRIEGRIENFANTGTRWTFKTYMGIAVL
;
A
#
# COMPACT_ATOMS: atom_id res chain seq x y z
N MET A 1 -24.97 11.09 -49.40
CA MET A 1 -25.90 11.53 -48.32
C MET A 1 -26.34 10.30 -47.53
N LYS A 2 -25.76 10.05 -46.34
CA LYS A 2 -26.12 8.93 -45.46
C LYS A 2 -27.00 9.44 -44.32
N ARG A 3 -28.26 8.99 -44.28
CA ARG A 3 -29.20 9.21 -43.18
C ARG A 3 -29.47 7.88 -42.53
N HIS A 4 -29.02 7.60 -41.31
CA HIS A 4 -29.61 6.54 -40.49
C HIS A 4 -29.83 7.07 -39.06
N ARG A 5 -31.04 6.77 -38.59
CA ARG A 5 -31.77 7.35 -37.48
C ARG A 5 -31.36 6.66 -36.18
N PHE A 6 -31.08 7.42 -35.12
CA PHE A 6 -30.97 6.88 -33.76
C PHE A 6 -32.30 7.10 -33.03
N ILE A 7 -32.93 6.00 -32.64
CA ILE A 7 -34.22 5.96 -31.95
C ILE A 7 -33.99 6.12 -30.45
N LEU A 8 -34.68 7.09 -29.89
CA LEU A 8 -34.88 7.37 -28.47
C LEU A 8 -35.74 6.26 -27.85
N SER A 9 -35.37 5.74 -26.68
CA SER A 9 -36.29 4.95 -25.84
C SER A 9 -36.13 5.35 -24.38
N LEU A 10 -37.10 6.17 -23.98
CA LEU A 10 -37.52 6.54 -22.64
C LEU A 10 -38.27 5.36 -22.01
N PHE A 11 -38.09 5.07 -20.71
CA PHE A 11 -38.99 4.39 -19.75
C PHE A 11 -38.11 3.99 -18.54
N LEU A 12 -38.50 4.01 -17.26
CA LEU A 12 -39.77 4.24 -16.58
C LEU A 12 -39.43 4.55 -15.10
N LEU A 13 -40.20 5.44 -14.47
CA LEU A 13 -40.24 5.64 -13.03
C LEU A 13 -40.63 4.35 -12.29
N SER A 14 -40.08 4.12 -11.10
CA SER A 14 -40.79 3.43 -10.01
C SER A 14 -40.31 3.96 -8.66
N ALA A 15 -41.25 4.59 -7.95
CA ALA A 15 -41.20 4.95 -6.54
C ALA A 15 -41.63 3.74 -5.66
N ILE A 16 -41.72 3.96 -4.34
CA ILE A 16 -42.19 3.09 -3.23
C ILE A 16 -40.99 2.47 -2.47
N ALA A 17 -40.81 2.55 -1.15
CA ALA A 17 -41.62 3.07 -0.03
C ALA A 17 -40.70 3.51 1.12
N ALA A 18 -41.20 4.45 1.92
CA ALA A 18 -40.71 4.78 3.23
C ALA A 18 -41.02 3.68 4.25
N CYS A 19 -40.06 3.36 5.12
CA CYS A 19 -40.35 2.81 6.45
C CYS A 19 -39.20 3.17 7.40
N SER A 20 -39.52 3.98 8.40
CA SER A 20 -38.74 4.26 9.62
C SER A 20 -39.78 4.68 10.67
N PRO A 21 -39.50 4.64 11.98
CA PRO A 21 -38.52 3.86 12.75
C PRO A 21 -39.23 2.99 13.82
N SER A 22 -38.51 2.11 14.51
CA SER A 22 -39.00 1.50 15.75
C SER A 22 -38.04 1.86 16.88
N GLU A 23 -38.47 2.86 17.63
CA GLU A 23 -37.92 3.37 18.87
C GLU A 23 -38.24 2.37 19.98
N THR A 24 -37.21 1.75 20.56
CA THR A 24 -37.34 1.01 21.82
C THR A 24 -36.63 1.82 22.89
N ALA A 25 -37.43 2.49 23.71
CA ALA A 25 -36.98 3.17 24.92
C ALA A 25 -36.47 2.13 25.94
N GLY A 26 -35.21 2.26 26.33
CA GLY A 26 -34.60 1.59 27.48
C GLY A 26 -34.28 2.64 28.57
N PRO A 27 -34.35 2.26 29.86
CA PRO A 27 -34.45 3.22 30.96
C PRO A 27 -33.14 3.97 31.27
N GLU A 28 -33.31 5.28 31.43
CA GLU A 28 -32.84 6.11 32.54
C GLU A 28 -31.37 6.00 32.97
N ALA A 29 -30.61 7.04 32.62
CA ALA A 29 -29.25 7.27 33.09
C ALA A 29 -29.23 7.79 34.54
N ALA A 30 -28.41 7.18 35.40
CA ALA A 30 -27.54 7.88 36.35
C ALA A 30 -26.60 6.88 37.04
N SER A 31 -25.38 6.73 36.51
CA SER A 31 -24.23 6.34 37.33
C SER A 31 -23.20 7.44 37.19
N THR A 32 -23.20 8.35 38.16
CA THR A 32 -22.10 9.27 38.38
C THR A 32 -20.83 8.45 38.61
N PRO A 33 -19.72 8.74 37.90
CA PRO A 33 -18.46 8.07 38.18
C PRO A 33 -17.96 8.49 39.57
N HIS A 34 -17.93 7.56 40.52
CA HIS A 34 -17.33 7.78 41.83
C HIS A 34 -15.81 7.55 41.73
N TYR A 35 -15.04 8.56 42.14
CA TYR A 35 -13.58 8.47 42.21
C TYR A 35 -13.19 7.58 43.41
N VAL A 36 -12.71 6.37 43.12
CA VAL A 36 -12.23 5.43 44.15
C VAL A 36 -10.81 5.84 44.53
N ASN A 37 -10.66 6.58 45.63
CA ASN A 37 -9.36 7.07 46.11
C ASN A 37 -8.76 6.22 47.25
N ASP A 38 -9.31 5.02 47.48
CA ASP A 38 -8.90 4.15 48.58
C ASP A 38 -8.49 2.78 48.04
N LEU A 39 -7.19 2.66 47.71
CA LEU A 39 -6.54 1.43 47.24
C LEU A 39 -6.32 0.40 48.35
N SER A 40 -6.64 0.75 49.61
CA SER A 40 -6.43 -0.08 50.80
C SER A 40 -7.33 -1.33 50.84
N LYS A 41 -8.29 -1.44 49.91
CA LYS A 41 -9.24 -2.57 49.82
C LYS A 41 -8.90 -3.59 48.73
N LEU A 42 -7.78 -3.45 48.03
CA LEU A 42 -7.25 -4.53 47.19
C LEU A 42 -6.52 -5.54 48.09
N SER A 43 -7.16 -6.69 48.28
CA SER A 43 -6.70 -7.77 49.15
C SER A 43 -5.25 -8.19 48.85
N ALA A 44 -4.45 -8.31 49.92
CA ALA A 44 -3.14 -8.92 49.93
C ALA A 44 -3.25 -10.44 49.70
N ASN A 45 -3.37 -10.87 48.45
CA ASN A 45 -3.09 -12.25 48.10
C ASN A 45 -1.57 -12.42 47.93
N PRO A 46 -0.92 -13.37 48.63
CA PRO A 46 0.49 -13.60 48.46
C PRO A 46 0.77 -14.10 47.04
N VAL A 47 1.60 -13.36 46.32
CA VAL A 47 2.13 -13.74 45.01
C VAL A 47 2.97 -15.00 45.19
N ALA A 48 2.56 -16.11 44.56
CA ALA A 48 3.39 -17.29 44.46
C ALA A 48 4.74 -16.89 43.82
N GLN A 49 5.86 -17.22 44.47
CA GLN A 49 7.19 -17.04 43.89
C GLN A 49 7.27 -17.81 42.57
N ILE A 50 7.22 -17.09 41.46
CA ILE A 50 7.54 -17.62 40.13
C ILE A 50 9.07 -17.72 40.09
N SER A 51 9.56 -18.94 40.23
CA SER A 51 10.95 -19.29 39.92
C SER A 51 11.23 -18.92 38.46
N ASN A 52 12.23 -18.04 38.26
CA ASN A 52 12.85 -17.64 36.98
C ASN A 52 12.02 -16.79 36.00
N PRO A 53 12.21 -15.45 35.97
CA PRO A 53 11.66 -14.57 34.93
C PRO A 53 12.68 -14.30 33.80
N HIS A 54 13.49 -15.29 33.39
CA HIS A 54 14.47 -15.08 32.30
C HIS A 54 14.06 -15.71 30.95
N ALA A 55 12.78 -16.06 30.78
CA ALA A 55 12.31 -16.71 29.55
C ALA A 55 10.99 -16.13 28.98
N ALA A 56 10.50 -14.99 29.46
CA ALA A 56 9.20 -14.45 29.04
C ALA A 56 9.17 -12.94 28.79
N TYR A 57 10.30 -12.35 28.37
CA TYR A 57 10.39 -10.94 28.01
C TYR A 57 11.17 -10.73 26.71
N GLU A 58 10.76 -11.43 25.64
CA GLU A 58 11.15 -11.10 24.25
C GLU A 58 9.93 -10.97 23.32
N ALA A 59 8.73 -10.80 23.87
CA ALA A 59 7.53 -10.54 23.09
C ALA A 59 6.88 -9.28 23.65
N THR A 60 7.21 -8.14 23.04
CA THR A 60 6.55 -6.80 23.08
C THR A 60 7.55 -5.66 23.28
N ASN A 61 8.51 -5.54 22.38
CA ASN A 61 9.07 -4.25 21.98
C ASN A 61 9.36 -4.27 20.48
N GLN A 62 8.31 -4.56 19.71
CA GLN A 62 8.28 -4.28 18.29
C GLN A 62 7.98 -2.79 18.14
N THR A 63 8.96 -1.97 18.50
CA THR A 63 8.99 -0.59 18.05
C THR A 63 9.20 -0.68 16.55
N ASP A 64 8.16 -0.27 15.82
CA ASP A 64 8.12 -0.11 14.38
C ASP A 64 9.30 0.74 13.87
N SER A 65 10.44 0.07 13.70
CA SER A 65 11.64 0.65 13.13
C SER A 65 11.55 0.55 11.61
N TYR A 66 10.68 1.38 11.01
CA TYR A 66 10.52 1.53 9.55
C TYR A 66 11.74 2.14 8.84
N GLY A 67 12.87 2.36 9.53
CA GLY A 67 14.04 3.09 9.02
C GLY A 67 15.20 2.26 8.47
N HIS A 68 15.20 0.92 8.57
CA HIS A 68 16.41 0.11 8.27
C HIS A 68 16.20 -1.07 7.30
N ALA A 69 15.08 -1.13 6.58
CA ALA A 69 14.66 -2.31 5.83
C ALA A 69 15.42 -2.62 4.51
N PHE A 70 16.63 -2.09 4.29
CA PHE A 70 17.32 -2.22 2.99
C PHE A 70 18.50 -3.18 2.92
N GLN A 71 19.05 -3.65 4.04
CA GLN A 71 20.34 -4.37 3.98
C GLN A 71 20.23 -5.90 3.91
N ASP A 72 19.20 -6.53 4.45
CA ASP A 72 19.14 -8.02 4.55
C ASP A 72 17.81 -8.64 4.07
N GLN A 73 17.16 -8.07 3.04
CA GLN A 73 15.92 -8.65 2.53
C GLN A 73 16.14 -9.75 1.49
N PRO A 74 15.60 -10.96 1.71
CA PRO A 74 15.76 -12.08 0.79
C PRO A 74 14.87 -11.90 -0.43
N GLY A 75 15.47 -11.47 -1.54
CA GLY A 75 14.82 -11.54 -2.84
C GLY A 75 15.74 -11.18 -4.00
N SER A 76 15.33 -11.62 -5.19
CA SER A 76 16.08 -11.37 -6.42
C SER A 76 15.97 -9.89 -6.81
N LYS A 77 17.13 -9.26 -7.02
CA LYS A 77 17.26 -7.98 -7.70
C LYS A 77 17.42 -8.23 -9.20
N ARG A 78 16.72 -7.47 -10.04
CA ARG A 78 16.80 -7.55 -11.49
C ARG A 78 16.93 -6.17 -12.11
N HIS A 79 17.82 -6.02 -13.07
CA HIS A 79 17.90 -4.82 -13.91
C HIS A 79 16.84 -4.87 -15.02
N VAL A 80 16.05 -3.81 -15.18
CA VAL A 80 14.95 -3.71 -16.17
C VAL A 80 14.95 -2.41 -16.98
N GLY A 81 15.97 -1.55 -16.76
CA GLY A 81 16.13 -0.30 -17.47
C GLY A 81 16.98 -0.41 -18.74
N THR A 82 17.36 0.74 -19.27
CA THR A 82 18.35 0.88 -20.34
C THR A 82 19.55 1.65 -19.84
N ASP A 83 20.65 1.66 -20.59
CA ASP A 83 21.86 2.42 -20.22
C ASP A 83 21.57 3.93 -20.05
N ALA A 84 20.61 4.47 -20.78
CA ALA A 84 20.20 5.87 -20.71
C ALA A 84 19.16 6.17 -19.60
N SER A 85 18.52 5.14 -19.06
CA SER A 85 17.49 5.24 -18.02
C SER A 85 17.49 3.95 -17.20
N PRO A 86 18.47 3.79 -16.31
CA PRO A 86 18.66 2.56 -15.56
C PRO A 86 17.50 2.34 -14.59
N ALA A 87 17.09 1.08 -14.42
CA ALA A 87 16.06 0.72 -13.46
C ALA A 87 16.32 -0.63 -12.83
N GLU A 88 15.97 -0.74 -11.55
CA GLU A 88 16.14 -1.94 -10.72
C GLU A 88 14.79 -2.33 -10.11
N GLN A 89 14.50 -3.63 -10.12
CA GLN A 89 13.35 -4.24 -9.47
C GLN A 89 13.81 -5.22 -8.40
N GLN A 90 13.10 -5.26 -7.28
CA GLN A 90 13.41 -6.16 -6.17
C GLN A 90 12.15 -6.82 -5.59
N LEU A 91 12.24 -8.12 -5.32
CA LEU A 91 11.29 -8.80 -4.44
C LEU A 91 11.73 -8.58 -2.99
N MET A 92 10.88 -7.97 -2.17
CA MET A 92 11.27 -7.45 -0.85
C MET A 92 11.07 -8.44 0.29
N ASN A 93 10.38 -9.56 0.07
CA ASN A 93 10.21 -10.58 1.10
C ASN A 93 10.10 -12.00 0.52
N LEU A 94 10.24 -13.00 1.40
CA LEU A 94 10.16 -14.42 1.05
C LEU A 94 8.82 -14.78 0.38
N LYS A 95 7.71 -14.15 0.79
CA LYS A 95 6.39 -14.39 0.19
C LYS A 95 6.34 -13.89 -1.25
N ALA A 96 6.88 -12.71 -1.54
CA ALA A 96 7.02 -12.23 -2.91
C ALA A 96 7.93 -13.12 -3.75
N ALA A 97 9.02 -13.65 -3.17
CA ALA A 97 9.90 -14.60 -3.84
C ALA A 97 9.21 -15.95 -4.12
N GLN A 98 8.43 -16.47 -3.16
CA GLN A 98 7.63 -17.69 -3.32
C GLN A 98 6.61 -17.55 -4.46
N PHE A 99 6.05 -16.35 -4.62
CA PHE A 99 5.10 -16.02 -5.69
C PHE A 99 5.72 -15.12 -6.78
N ALA A 100 6.97 -15.38 -7.15
CA ALA A 100 7.74 -14.52 -8.06
C ALA A 100 7.04 -14.20 -9.39
N GLY A 101 6.29 -15.15 -9.97
CA GLY A 101 5.52 -14.89 -11.20
C GLY A 101 4.41 -13.85 -11.01
N PHE A 102 3.72 -13.89 -9.87
CA PHE A 102 2.69 -12.92 -9.53
C PHE A 102 3.31 -11.55 -9.18
N SER A 103 4.28 -11.52 -8.26
CA SER A 103 4.94 -10.30 -7.82
C SER A 103 5.73 -9.61 -8.94
N GLY A 104 6.45 -10.39 -9.76
CA GLY A 104 7.17 -9.89 -10.92
C GLY A 104 6.24 -9.31 -11.98
N SER A 105 5.09 -9.94 -12.24
CA SER A 105 4.10 -9.40 -13.18
C SER A 105 3.54 -8.05 -12.73
N LEU A 106 3.30 -7.86 -11.42
CA LEU A 106 2.87 -6.57 -10.89
C LEU A 106 3.97 -5.50 -11.03
N LEU A 107 5.22 -5.85 -10.71
CA LEU A 107 6.36 -4.95 -10.87
C LEU A 107 6.60 -4.55 -12.34
N ASP A 108 6.44 -5.48 -13.29
CA ASP A 108 6.63 -5.20 -14.72
C ASP A 108 5.56 -4.25 -15.26
N LYS A 109 4.29 -4.45 -14.86
CA LYS A 109 3.22 -3.51 -15.20
C LYS A 109 3.48 -2.14 -14.56
N LEU A 110 3.93 -2.11 -13.31
CA LEU A 110 4.25 -0.87 -12.60
C LEU A 110 5.37 -0.12 -13.30
N TRP A 111 6.46 -0.81 -13.64
CA TRP A 111 7.58 -0.25 -14.39
C TRP A 111 7.12 0.38 -15.70
N GLY A 112 6.31 -0.33 -16.48
CA GLY A 112 5.78 0.20 -17.73
C GLY A 112 5.00 1.51 -17.53
N GLN A 113 4.22 1.63 -16.46
CA GLN A 113 3.46 2.84 -16.15
C GLN A 113 4.30 3.98 -15.56
N VAL A 114 5.31 3.65 -14.76
CA VAL A 114 6.30 4.60 -14.23
C VAL A 114 7.09 5.19 -15.38
N ARG A 115 7.62 4.35 -16.27
CA ARG A 115 8.44 4.78 -17.41
C ARG A 115 7.71 5.74 -18.35
N LEU A 116 6.42 5.49 -18.60
CA LEU A 116 5.58 6.39 -19.38
C LEU A 116 5.48 7.77 -18.73
N ARG A 117 5.31 7.84 -17.40
CA ARG A 117 5.17 9.09 -16.64
C ARG A 117 6.48 9.82 -16.41
N GLU A 118 7.59 9.09 -16.27
CA GLU A 118 8.93 9.70 -16.22
C GLU A 118 9.22 10.55 -17.44
N SER A 119 8.60 10.22 -18.58
CA SER A 119 8.76 10.94 -19.84
C SER A 119 7.86 12.18 -19.95
N ASP A 120 6.99 12.42 -18.97
CA ASP A 120 6.12 13.60 -18.94
C ASP A 120 6.97 14.87 -18.78
N ASP A 121 6.59 15.92 -19.53
CA ASP A 121 7.36 17.16 -19.62
C ASP A 121 7.55 17.86 -18.26
N ASP A 122 6.58 17.71 -17.34
CA ASP A 122 6.64 18.27 -15.99
C ASP A 122 7.71 17.61 -15.11
N ILE A 123 8.04 16.34 -15.39
CA ILE A 123 9.01 15.57 -14.61
C ILE A 123 10.40 15.71 -15.21
N VAL A 124 10.55 15.49 -16.52
CA VAL A 124 11.88 15.54 -17.18
C VAL A 124 12.54 16.91 -17.07
N ARG A 125 11.79 18.01 -16.94
CA ARG A 125 12.37 19.36 -16.80
C ARG A 125 12.80 19.69 -15.38
N LEU A 126 12.40 18.88 -14.40
CA LEU A 126 12.64 19.13 -12.98
C LEU A 126 13.90 18.41 -12.51
N LYS A 127 14.85 19.16 -11.94
CA LYS A 127 15.91 18.56 -11.12
C LYS A 127 15.30 18.12 -9.79
N LEU A 128 15.37 16.82 -9.50
CA LEU A 128 14.93 16.30 -8.21
C LEU A 128 15.97 16.59 -7.12
N PRO A 129 15.58 16.69 -5.83
CA PRO A 129 16.55 16.66 -4.73
C PRO A 129 17.25 15.30 -4.66
N ASP A 130 18.49 15.29 -4.17
CA ASP A 130 19.27 14.07 -4.03
C ASP A 130 18.91 13.26 -2.76
N ASP A 131 18.17 13.88 -1.83
CA ASP A 131 17.75 13.31 -0.54
C ASP A 131 16.29 12.80 -0.53
N LEU A 132 15.74 12.52 -1.71
CA LEU A 132 14.38 11.98 -1.84
C LEU A 132 14.22 10.66 -1.11
N GLN A 133 13.17 10.61 -0.28
CA GLN A 133 12.77 9.37 0.37
C GLN A 133 12.02 8.47 -0.63
N PRO A 134 12.02 7.14 -0.42
CA PRO A 134 11.17 6.27 -1.20
C PRO A 134 9.68 6.55 -0.93
N VAL A 135 8.86 6.44 -1.97
CA VAL A 135 7.41 6.38 -1.85
C VAL A 135 7.03 4.95 -1.48
N VAL A 136 6.33 4.76 -0.37
CA VAL A 136 5.83 3.46 0.06
C VAL A 136 4.32 3.47 -0.04
N LEU A 137 3.78 2.52 -0.79
CA LEU A 137 2.35 2.35 -1.02
C LEU A 137 1.94 0.95 -0.58
N THR A 138 0.82 0.85 0.12
CA THR A 138 0.15 -0.44 0.37
C THR A 138 -1.08 -0.53 -0.52
N ALA A 139 -1.10 -1.50 -1.43
CA ALA A 139 -2.20 -1.75 -2.34
C ALA A 139 -2.96 -3.01 -1.92
N THR A 140 -4.28 -2.88 -1.82
CA THR A 140 -5.19 -4.00 -1.56
C THR A 140 -5.92 -4.36 -2.86
N LEU A 141 -5.82 -5.63 -3.26
CA LEU A 141 -6.55 -6.18 -4.40
C LEU A 141 -7.69 -7.09 -3.93
N ALA A 142 -8.83 -6.98 -4.61
CA ALA A 142 -9.96 -7.87 -4.42
C ALA A 142 -9.61 -9.32 -4.84
N PRO A 143 -10.44 -10.32 -4.49
CA PRO A 143 -10.18 -11.72 -4.84
C PRO A 143 -10.02 -12.00 -6.34
N ASN A 144 -10.62 -11.16 -7.19
CA ASN A 144 -10.48 -11.20 -8.65
C ASN A 144 -9.18 -10.53 -9.17
N GLY A 145 -8.30 -10.10 -8.26
CA GLY A 145 -7.03 -9.43 -8.55
C GLY A 145 -7.16 -7.99 -9.05
N LYS A 146 -8.33 -7.35 -8.96
CA LYS A 146 -8.47 -5.91 -9.25
C LYS A 146 -8.09 -5.07 -8.04
N LEU A 147 -7.45 -3.93 -8.28
CA LEU A 147 -7.16 -2.94 -7.25
C LEU A 147 -8.45 -2.44 -6.59
N GLN A 148 -8.49 -2.48 -5.27
CA GLN A 148 -9.60 -1.96 -4.46
C GLN A 148 -9.19 -0.69 -3.72
N GLU A 149 -7.99 -0.67 -3.15
CA GLU A 149 -7.51 0.43 -2.32
C GLU A 149 -6.00 0.63 -2.47
N ILE A 150 -5.56 1.88 -2.34
CA ILE A 150 -4.15 2.25 -2.18
C ILE A 150 -4.05 3.19 -0.98
N VAL A 151 -3.21 2.81 -0.02
CA VAL A 151 -2.79 3.63 1.11
C VAL A 151 -1.37 4.10 0.88
N ILE A 152 -1.08 5.35 1.25
CA ILE A 152 0.27 5.93 1.16
C ILE A 152 0.87 5.85 2.55
N ASP A 153 1.85 4.97 2.73
CA ASP A 153 2.52 4.78 4.02
C ASP A 153 3.68 5.76 4.19
N GLN A 154 4.37 6.08 3.09
CA GLN A 154 5.48 7.03 3.07
C GLN A 154 5.47 7.87 1.80
N ARG A 155 5.79 9.16 1.97
CA ARG A 155 5.94 10.13 0.89
C ARG A 155 7.41 10.43 0.61
N SER A 156 7.73 10.76 -0.62
CA SER A 156 9.09 11.08 -1.06
C SER A 156 9.61 12.44 -0.60
N GLY A 157 8.71 13.33 -0.20
CA GLY A 157 8.99 14.75 0.03
C GLY A 157 8.80 15.63 -1.22
N LYS A 158 8.46 15.04 -2.38
CA LYS A 158 8.05 15.78 -3.58
C LYS A 158 6.73 15.25 -4.14
N ALA A 159 5.71 16.10 -4.11
CA ALA A 159 4.35 15.74 -4.55
C ALA A 159 4.27 15.21 -5.99
N ILE A 160 5.13 15.71 -6.89
CA ILE A 160 5.18 15.23 -8.28
C ILE A 160 5.68 13.78 -8.37
N VAL A 161 6.64 13.38 -7.53
CA VAL A 161 7.17 12.02 -7.45
C VAL A 161 6.13 11.09 -6.81
N ASP A 162 5.52 11.53 -5.71
CA ASP A 162 4.41 10.80 -5.08
C ASP A 162 3.29 10.52 -6.10
N LYS A 163 2.87 11.57 -6.82
CA LYS A 163 1.82 11.48 -7.84
C LYS A 163 2.20 10.52 -8.97
N LEU A 164 3.45 10.55 -9.44
CA LEU A 164 3.95 9.62 -10.45
C LEU A 164 3.74 8.16 -10.01
N PHE A 165 4.18 7.79 -8.80
CA PHE A 165 4.07 6.41 -8.33
C PHE A 165 2.62 6.02 -8.02
N ILE A 166 1.83 6.90 -7.42
CA ILE A 166 0.41 6.66 -7.15
C ILE A 166 -0.36 6.45 -8.46
N ASP A 167 -0.18 7.34 -9.44
CA ASP A 167 -0.89 7.26 -10.71
C ASP A 167 -0.43 6.05 -11.53
N ALA A 168 0.84 5.67 -11.44
CA ALA A 168 1.33 4.43 -12.05
C ALA A 168 0.68 3.21 -11.39
N ALA A 169 0.69 3.12 -10.06
CA ALA A 169 0.13 2.01 -9.31
C ALA A 169 -1.38 1.82 -9.57
N LYS A 170 -2.15 2.90 -9.61
CA LYS A 170 -3.59 2.88 -9.96
C LYS A 170 -3.88 2.23 -11.31
N LYS A 171 -2.96 2.31 -12.27
CA LYS A 171 -3.13 1.76 -13.62
C LYS A 171 -2.55 0.36 -13.78
N SER A 172 -1.53 0.00 -12.99
CA SER A 172 -0.75 -1.23 -13.20
C SER A 172 -1.05 -2.34 -12.20
N ILE A 173 -1.48 -2.02 -10.98
CA ILE A 173 -1.57 -3.00 -9.89
C ILE A 173 -2.87 -3.78 -10.01
N TRP A 174 -2.82 -4.83 -10.83
CA TRP A 174 -3.90 -5.81 -10.97
C TRP A 174 -3.36 -7.12 -11.54
N SER A 175 -4.06 -8.21 -11.27
CA SER A 175 -3.79 -9.55 -11.81
C SER A 175 -5.07 -10.22 -12.27
N ASN A 176 -5.03 -10.97 -13.37
CA ASN A 176 -6.20 -11.72 -13.86
C ASN A 176 -6.43 -13.02 -13.07
N ASN A 177 -5.37 -13.61 -12.56
CA ASN A 177 -5.41 -14.90 -11.87
C ASN A 177 -4.35 -14.93 -10.77
N PRO A 178 -4.54 -14.16 -9.68
CA PRO A 178 -3.59 -14.17 -8.57
C PRO A 178 -3.59 -15.55 -7.88
N PRO A 179 -2.43 -16.03 -7.39
CA PRO A 179 -2.33 -17.34 -6.75
C PRO A 179 -3.05 -17.33 -5.42
N LYS A 180 -4.02 -18.24 -5.22
CA LYS A 180 -4.85 -18.30 -4.00
C LYS A 180 -4.03 -18.37 -2.70
N ALA A 181 -2.87 -19.02 -2.73
CA ALA A 181 -1.98 -19.15 -1.58
C ALA A 181 -1.29 -17.83 -1.16
N ALA A 182 -1.32 -16.80 -2.01
CA ALA A 182 -0.82 -15.46 -1.68
C ALA A 182 -1.89 -14.57 -1.03
N ALA A 183 -3.16 -14.99 -1.03
CA ALA A 183 -4.24 -14.22 -0.44
C ALA A 183 -4.18 -14.21 1.08
N LEU A 184 -4.71 -13.15 1.67
CA LEU A 184 -5.06 -13.10 3.09
C LEU A 184 -6.27 -14.04 3.36
N PRO A 185 -6.58 -14.35 4.65
CA PRO A 185 -7.69 -15.24 4.99
C PRO A 185 -9.06 -14.82 4.45
N ASN A 186 -9.26 -13.51 4.24
CA ASN A 186 -10.48 -12.94 3.65
C ASN A 186 -10.53 -13.02 2.10
N GLY A 187 -9.51 -13.59 1.46
CA GLY A 187 -9.38 -13.73 0.01
C GLY A 187 -8.87 -12.48 -0.72
N THR A 188 -8.59 -11.36 -0.02
CA THR A 188 -7.96 -10.19 -0.63
C THR A 188 -6.44 -10.40 -0.70
N TYR A 189 -5.78 -9.63 -1.56
CA TYR A 189 -4.33 -9.62 -1.66
C TYR A 189 -3.84 -8.27 -1.16
N GLN A 190 -2.76 -8.26 -0.38
CA GLN A 190 -2.15 -7.02 0.06
C GLN A 190 -0.70 -7.03 -0.38
N VAL A 191 -0.28 -5.97 -1.06
CA VAL A 191 1.09 -5.81 -1.53
C VAL A 191 1.62 -4.47 -1.09
N ARG A 192 2.85 -4.46 -0.58
CA ARG A 192 3.59 -3.23 -0.31
C ARG A 192 4.50 -2.97 -1.48
N ILE A 193 4.41 -1.78 -2.04
CA ILE A 193 5.19 -1.30 -3.17
C ILE A 193 6.10 -0.21 -2.65
N GLU A 194 7.35 -0.29 -3.04
CA GLU A 194 8.33 0.76 -2.78
C GLU A 194 8.84 1.31 -4.10
N GLY A 195 8.92 2.63 -4.22
CA GLY A 195 9.38 3.31 -5.42
C GLY A 195 10.31 4.47 -5.08
N ARG A 196 11.47 4.52 -5.72
CA ARG A 196 12.43 5.63 -5.59
C ARG A 196 12.95 6.02 -6.96
N ILE A 197 13.17 7.31 -7.15
CA ILE A 197 13.69 7.88 -8.38
C ILE A 197 14.79 8.89 -8.05
N GLU A 198 15.90 8.82 -8.78
CA GLU A 198 17.09 9.66 -8.58
C GLU A 198 17.48 10.29 -9.92
N ASN A 199 18.05 11.49 -9.91
CA ASN A 199 18.62 12.08 -11.13
C ASN A 199 19.77 11.20 -11.64
N PHE A 200 19.81 10.93 -12.95
CA PHE A 200 20.87 10.14 -13.56
C PHE A 200 21.75 10.98 -14.50
N ALA A 201 21.16 11.61 -15.51
CA ALA A 201 21.87 12.48 -16.42
C ALA A 201 21.03 13.71 -16.81
N ASN A 202 21.68 14.76 -17.28
CA ASN A 202 21.02 15.94 -17.84
C ASN A 202 21.52 16.17 -19.26
N THR A 203 20.58 16.23 -20.20
CA THR A 203 20.85 16.53 -21.62
C THR A 203 20.76 18.04 -21.94
N GLY A 204 20.78 18.88 -20.90
CA GLY A 204 20.67 20.34 -20.95
C GLY A 204 19.28 20.82 -20.57
N THR A 205 18.25 20.33 -21.25
CA THR A 205 16.85 20.72 -21.00
C THR A 205 16.01 19.63 -20.34
N ARG A 206 16.54 18.40 -20.27
CA ARG A 206 15.84 17.22 -19.77
C ARG A 206 16.74 16.35 -18.91
N TRP A 207 16.22 16.00 -17.74
CA TRP A 207 16.74 15.00 -16.83
C TRP A 207 16.27 13.61 -17.25
N THR A 208 17.18 12.65 -17.17
CA THR A 208 16.88 11.23 -17.12
C THR A 208 17.07 10.75 -15.70
N PHE A 209 16.39 9.66 -15.35
CA PHE A 209 16.33 9.18 -13.99
C PHE A 209 16.81 7.73 -13.87
N LYS A 210 17.31 7.41 -12.67
CA LYS A 210 17.52 6.05 -12.21
C LYS A 210 16.37 5.68 -11.28
N THR A 211 15.72 4.55 -11.55
CA THR A 211 14.48 4.16 -10.85
C THR A 211 14.65 2.83 -10.13
N TYR A 212 14.23 2.80 -8.86
CA TYR A 212 14.24 1.59 -8.04
C TYR A 212 12.81 1.28 -7.64
N MET A 213 12.42 0.02 -7.80
CA MET A 213 11.09 -0.46 -7.40
C MET A 213 11.20 -1.76 -6.62
N GLY A 214 10.44 -1.86 -5.54
CA GLY A 214 10.32 -3.04 -4.72
C GLY A 214 8.87 -3.48 -4.58
N ILE A 215 8.65 -4.78 -4.42
CA ILE A 215 7.34 -5.30 -4.01
C ILE A 215 7.49 -6.38 -2.93
N ALA A 216 6.67 -6.28 -1.89
CA ALA A 216 6.42 -7.33 -0.92
C ALA A 216 4.97 -7.80 -1.02
N VAL A 217 4.74 -9.09 -0.76
CA VAL A 217 3.38 -9.63 -0.55
C VAL A 217 3.17 -9.77 0.95
N LEU A 218 2.11 -9.17 1.48
CA LEU A 218 1.79 -9.22 2.93
C LEU A 218 0.91 -10.43 3.22
#